data_AF-A0A6J5ECT8-F1
#
_entry.id   AF-A0A6J5ECT8-F1
#
_cell.length_a   1.000
_cell.length_b   1.000
_cell.length_c   1.000
_cell.angle_alpha   90.00
_cell.angle_beta   90.00
_cell.angle_gamma   90.00
#
_symmetry.space_group_name_H-M   'P 1'
#
loop_
_entity.id
_entity.type
_entity.pdbx_description
1 polymer ?
#
loop_
_entity_poly.entity_id
_entity_poly.type
_entity_poly.pdbx_seq_one_letter_code
_entity_poly.pdbx_strand_id
1 'polypeptide(L)'
;MQRINTPDGQFHAGDPSSGALGTIVTRDFMQSVQEELAAVPEAAGMTLDAAGANQPDNRQVLKAIRRLIQSPVVLADTGAANAYSAVNVPALTAETWADGFAQQVQIGHANTGPSTYAPDGLPTLPIYGMALQPLQGGELRAGGTAILVRMTIPGVNDGDPFCVLLDCYGGARQVATATEGWHAVQFGQVSGVVGEARNLKCVNDISGTSLTYTADEIVVESALGGLRYCLSNFNATVASGTTGLGGLDTGTELAPNSYYAIYAALKDDGSKGAFAQLEPANGATSVYTGVSPPGNVVATALISVWKTNGSAQFQSGFQRGRKIRFSQLAALTSTVPRTAWTPLSIAGIVPKCAVGISGWIGYLTTGLVATMNLFVAADANGNAYRQCSDSNSTGGSSSFELELIASQVLYYQAFIAGGGTYSAIDINISGYEI
;
A
#
# COMPACT_ATOMS: atom_id res chain seq x y z
N MET A 1 7.93 51.84 -30.01
CA MET A 1 7.12 52.76 -29.17
C MET A 1 8.07 53.49 -28.27
N GLN A 2 7.90 54.80 -28.12
CA GLN A 2 8.73 55.63 -27.24
C GLN A 2 7.84 56.65 -26.55
N ARG A 3 8.25 57.10 -25.37
CA ARG A 3 7.72 58.33 -24.78
C ARG A 3 8.08 59.51 -25.69
N ILE A 4 7.34 60.62 -25.56
CA ILE A 4 7.64 61.84 -26.29
C ILE A 4 9.10 62.27 -26.06
N ASN A 5 9.76 62.73 -27.12
CA ASN A 5 11.17 63.09 -27.09
C ASN A 5 11.38 64.51 -26.54
N THR A 6 11.00 64.71 -25.28
CA THR A 6 11.31 65.89 -24.47
C THR A 6 12.38 65.51 -23.44
N PRO A 7 13.15 66.48 -22.89
CA PRO A 7 14.23 66.16 -21.94
C PRO A 7 13.77 65.38 -20.70
N ASP A 8 12.50 65.52 -20.32
CA ASP A 8 11.85 64.85 -19.21
C ASP A 8 10.91 63.70 -19.63
N GLY A 9 10.75 63.45 -20.93
CA GLY A 9 9.85 62.42 -21.46
C GLY A 9 8.35 62.70 -21.26
N GLN A 10 7.99 63.95 -20.95
CA GLN A 10 6.62 64.37 -20.66
C GLN A 10 6.06 65.30 -21.74
N PHE A 11 4.74 65.25 -21.91
CA PHE A 11 4.03 66.27 -22.67
C PHE A 11 4.06 67.60 -21.92
N HIS A 12 4.10 68.71 -22.66
CA HIS A 12 4.04 70.07 -22.11
C HIS A 12 2.81 70.82 -22.62
N ALA A 13 2.28 71.73 -21.83
CA ALA A 13 1.22 72.64 -22.28
C ALA A 13 1.80 73.68 -23.26
N GLY A 14 0.93 74.27 -24.10
CA GLY A 14 1.31 75.44 -24.87
C GLY A 14 1.68 76.61 -23.95
N ASP A 15 2.67 77.39 -24.35
CA ASP A 15 3.16 78.54 -23.61
C ASP A 15 3.19 79.78 -24.53
N PRO A 16 2.23 80.70 -24.38
CA PRO A 16 2.16 81.92 -25.19
C PRO A 16 3.37 82.85 -25.03
N SER A 17 4.13 82.75 -23.92
CA SER A 17 5.29 83.60 -23.65
C SER A 17 6.54 83.19 -24.41
N SER A 18 6.64 81.90 -24.76
CA SER A 18 7.70 81.33 -25.61
C SER A 18 7.26 81.05 -27.05
N GLY A 19 5.98 81.28 -27.36
CA GLY A 19 5.39 80.99 -28.67
C GLY A 19 5.07 79.51 -28.92
N ALA A 20 5.15 78.67 -27.89
CA ALA A 20 4.82 77.25 -27.98
C ALA A 20 3.31 77.05 -28.14
N LEU A 21 2.89 76.54 -29.30
CA LEU A 21 1.48 76.30 -29.61
C LEU A 21 0.94 75.13 -28.78
N GLY A 22 -0.17 75.35 -28.07
CA GLY A 22 -0.89 74.28 -27.39
C GLY A 22 -1.73 73.45 -28.36
N THR A 23 -2.09 72.22 -27.96
CA THR A 23 -3.05 71.39 -28.69
C THR A 23 -4.42 71.43 -28.02
N ILE A 24 -5.48 71.03 -28.75
CA ILE A 24 -6.85 70.93 -28.21
C ILE A 24 -6.91 69.89 -27.07
N VAL A 25 -6.09 68.86 -27.15
CA VAL A 25 -6.01 67.81 -26.14
C VAL A 25 -5.09 68.26 -25.02
N THR A 26 -5.53 68.08 -23.77
CA THR A 26 -4.76 68.51 -22.61
C THR A 26 -3.51 67.65 -22.45
N ARG A 27 -2.47 68.26 -21.87
CA ARG A 27 -1.24 67.58 -21.48
C ARG A 27 -1.52 66.30 -20.68
N ASP A 28 -2.37 66.42 -19.66
CA ASP A 28 -2.61 65.33 -18.71
C ASP A 28 -3.26 64.11 -19.39
N PHE A 29 -4.16 64.34 -20.36
CA PHE A 29 -4.71 63.27 -21.18
C PHE A 29 -3.62 62.59 -22.03
N MET A 30 -2.81 63.37 -22.74
CA MET A 30 -1.75 62.81 -23.59
C MET A 30 -0.71 62.03 -22.77
N GLN A 31 -0.38 62.53 -21.57
CA GLN A 31 0.51 61.86 -20.64
C GLN A 31 -0.11 60.55 -20.13
N SER A 32 -1.38 60.54 -19.73
CA SER A 32 -2.07 59.34 -19.28
C SER A 32 -2.09 58.27 -20.38
N VAL A 33 -2.46 58.64 -21.61
CA VAL A 33 -2.48 57.70 -22.74
C VAL A 33 -1.08 57.15 -23.05
N GLN A 34 -0.05 58.01 -23.01
CA GLN A 34 1.33 57.57 -23.19
C GLN A 34 1.75 56.56 -22.12
N GLU A 35 1.54 56.86 -20.85
CA GLU A 35 2.00 56.01 -19.74
C GLU A 35 1.24 54.69 -19.70
N GLU A 36 -0.08 54.67 -19.95
CA GLU A 36 -0.86 53.42 -20.06
C GLU A 36 -0.34 52.51 -21.19
N LEU A 37 -0.03 53.08 -22.35
CA LEU A 37 0.50 52.32 -23.48
C LEU A 37 1.95 51.87 -23.27
N ALA A 38 2.78 52.69 -22.61
CA ALA A 38 4.16 52.38 -22.25
C ALA A 38 4.25 51.30 -21.16
N ALA A 39 3.31 51.30 -20.20
CA ALA A 39 3.29 50.35 -19.10
C ALA A 39 3.14 48.90 -19.56
N VAL A 40 2.47 48.64 -20.69
CA VAL A 40 2.26 47.27 -21.19
C VAL A 40 3.58 46.59 -21.61
N PRO A 41 4.41 47.17 -22.52
CA PRO A 41 5.77 46.67 -22.77
C PRO A 41 6.66 46.62 -21.54
N GLU A 42 6.62 47.63 -20.69
CA GLU A 42 7.47 47.71 -19.49
C GLU A 42 7.13 46.58 -18.48
N ALA A 43 5.84 46.31 -18.25
CA ALA A 43 5.37 45.18 -17.44
C ALA A 43 5.78 43.83 -18.02
N ALA A 44 5.89 43.73 -19.36
CA ALA A 44 6.43 42.55 -20.04
C ALA A 44 7.98 42.49 -20.00
N GLY A 45 8.65 43.41 -19.30
CA GLY A 45 10.11 43.51 -19.22
C GLY A 45 10.77 43.91 -20.54
N MET A 46 10.05 44.62 -21.42
CA MET A 46 10.57 45.12 -22.68
C MET A 46 11.00 46.58 -22.54
N THR A 47 12.13 46.93 -23.14
CA THR A 47 12.55 48.34 -23.29
C THR A 47 11.77 48.98 -24.44
N LEU A 48 11.27 50.20 -24.22
CA LEU A 48 10.63 51.01 -25.25
C LEU A 48 11.64 51.32 -26.37
N ASP A 49 11.27 50.99 -27.60
CA ASP A 49 12.12 51.20 -28.77
C ASP A 49 11.78 52.54 -29.44
N ALA A 50 12.64 53.51 -29.14
CA ALA A 50 12.81 54.77 -29.85
C ALA A 50 13.64 54.50 -31.11
N ALA A 51 13.04 54.62 -32.29
CA ALA A 51 13.75 54.41 -33.55
C ALA A 51 15.02 55.27 -33.65
N GLY A 52 16.17 54.70 -33.29
CA GLY A 52 17.49 55.22 -33.63
C GLY A 52 17.96 54.57 -34.92
N ALA A 53 18.03 55.33 -36.01
CA ALA A 53 18.49 54.95 -37.35
C ALA A 53 17.80 53.73 -38.06
N ASN A 54 17.04 52.90 -37.35
CA ASN A 54 16.25 51.78 -37.87
C ASN A 54 14.74 52.02 -37.72
N GLN A 55 13.96 51.42 -38.61
CA GLN A 55 12.51 51.56 -38.67
C GLN A 55 11.85 51.17 -37.32
N PRO A 56 10.99 52.02 -36.72
CA PRO A 56 10.39 51.78 -35.40
C PRO A 56 9.58 50.47 -35.33
N ASP A 57 9.76 49.68 -34.27
CA ASP A 57 8.90 48.52 -34.00
C ASP A 57 7.51 48.96 -33.53
N ASN A 58 6.58 49.04 -34.50
CA ASN A 58 5.17 49.34 -34.25
C ASN A 58 4.37 48.14 -33.71
N ARG A 59 5.03 47.06 -33.26
CA ARG A 59 4.38 45.86 -32.71
C ARG A 59 4.76 45.56 -31.26
N GLN A 60 5.40 46.50 -30.55
CA GLN A 60 5.84 46.27 -29.15
C GLN A 60 4.69 45.92 -28.21
N VAL A 61 3.55 46.60 -28.28
CA VAL A 61 2.37 46.28 -27.46
C VAL A 61 1.87 44.84 -27.74
N LEU A 62 1.81 44.44 -29.00
CA LEU A 62 1.41 43.08 -29.37
C LEU A 62 2.41 42.04 -28.83
N LYS A 63 3.71 42.30 -28.93
CA LYS A 63 4.77 41.43 -28.38
C LYS A 63 4.67 41.33 -26.85
N ALA A 64 4.39 42.45 -26.19
CA ALA A 64 4.21 42.53 -24.75
C ALA A 64 3.01 41.73 -24.28
N ILE A 65 1.84 41.91 -24.91
CA ILE A 65 0.63 41.12 -24.62
C ILE A 65 0.90 39.62 -24.80
N ARG A 66 1.55 39.23 -25.90
CA ARG A 66 1.93 37.82 -26.12
C ARG A 66 2.81 37.27 -25.01
N ARG A 67 3.76 38.06 -24.50
CA ARG A 67 4.67 37.64 -23.41
C ARG A 67 3.95 37.61 -22.06
N LEU A 68 3.09 38.58 -21.76
CA LEU A 68 2.31 38.62 -20.52
C LEU A 68 1.36 37.41 -20.42
N ILE A 69 0.75 37.00 -21.54
CA ILE A 69 -0.08 35.78 -21.60
C ILE A 69 0.75 34.51 -21.30
N GLN A 70 2.04 34.50 -21.63
CA GLN A 70 2.95 33.38 -21.35
C GLN A 70 3.52 33.39 -19.92
N SER A 71 3.32 34.46 -19.17
CA SER A 71 3.84 34.65 -17.81
C SER A 71 2.68 34.77 -16.81
N PRO A 72 1.94 33.68 -16.56
CA PRO A 72 0.81 33.69 -15.64
C PRO A 72 1.27 34.06 -14.23
N VAL A 73 0.45 34.85 -13.54
CA VAL A 73 0.67 35.20 -12.14
C VAL A 73 0.40 33.96 -11.28
N VAL A 74 1.35 33.62 -10.42
CA VAL A 74 1.16 32.60 -9.37
C VAL A 74 0.77 33.31 -8.09
N LEU A 75 -0.44 33.07 -7.62
CA LEU A 75 -0.97 33.64 -6.39
C LEU A 75 -0.53 32.81 -5.19
N ALA A 76 -0.38 33.43 -4.03
CA ALA A 76 -0.17 32.68 -2.79
C ALA A 76 -1.52 32.14 -2.27
N ASP A 77 -1.52 30.89 -1.81
CA ASP A 77 -2.61 30.37 -0.99
C ASP A 77 -2.65 31.12 0.36
N THR A 78 -3.76 31.78 0.63
CA THR A 78 -4.04 32.49 1.89
C THR A 78 -5.05 31.75 2.76
N GLY A 79 -5.46 30.55 2.35
CA GLY A 79 -6.43 29.72 3.05
C GLY A 79 -5.79 28.80 4.10
N ALA A 80 -6.52 27.74 4.41
CA ALA A 80 -6.13 26.68 5.33
C ALA A 80 -6.18 25.31 4.62
N ALA A 81 -5.70 24.26 5.30
CA ALA A 81 -5.79 22.88 4.78
C ALA A 81 -7.24 22.53 4.38
N ASN A 82 -7.40 22.01 3.17
CA ASN A 82 -8.70 21.69 2.54
C ASN A 82 -9.65 22.88 2.29
N ALA A 83 -9.27 24.13 2.63
CA ALA A 83 -10.06 25.33 2.42
C ALA A 83 -9.18 26.47 1.88
N TYR A 84 -8.94 26.45 0.58
CA TYR A 84 -7.97 27.28 -0.11
C TYR A 84 -8.56 28.62 -0.53
N SER A 85 -7.72 29.66 -0.58
CA SER A 85 -8.11 30.99 -1.04
C SER A 85 -6.90 31.70 -1.64
N ALA A 86 -7.14 32.70 -2.49
CA ALA A 86 -6.08 33.55 -3.03
C ALA A 86 -6.61 34.97 -3.22
N VAL A 87 -5.70 35.94 -3.23
CA VAL A 87 -6.01 37.37 -3.42
C VAL A 87 -5.48 37.84 -4.77
N ASN A 88 -6.37 38.33 -5.63
CA ASN A 88 -6.03 38.88 -6.94
C ASN A 88 -5.84 40.40 -6.86
N VAL A 89 -5.04 40.94 -7.78
CA VAL A 89 -4.88 42.38 -7.97
C VAL A 89 -5.07 42.70 -9.46
N PRO A 90 -6.22 43.26 -9.87
CA PRO A 90 -7.41 43.57 -9.06
C PRO A 90 -8.17 42.33 -8.59
N ALA A 91 -8.95 42.47 -7.52
CA ALA A 91 -9.80 41.40 -6.99
C ALA A 91 -10.83 40.93 -8.02
N LEU A 92 -11.10 39.63 -8.06
CA LEU A 92 -12.13 39.05 -8.90
C LEU A 92 -13.54 39.42 -8.40
N THR A 93 -14.47 39.45 -9.34
CA THR A 93 -15.91 39.62 -9.09
C THR A 93 -16.65 38.37 -9.55
N ALA A 94 -17.93 38.26 -9.23
CA ALA A 94 -18.76 37.16 -9.73
C ALA A 94 -18.84 37.11 -11.28
N GLU A 95 -18.61 38.23 -11.96
CA GLU A 95 -18.62 38.30 -13.43
C GLU A 95 -17.29 37.82 -14.03
N THR A 96 -16.16 38.09 -13.37
CA THR A 96 -14.83 37.70 -13.87
C THR A 96 -14.42 36.30 -13.42
N TRP A 97 -14.95 35.83 -12.29
CA TRP A 97 -14.84 34.43 -11.86
C TRP A 97 -15.92 33.57 -12.55
N ALA A 98 -15.73 33.38 -13.86
CA ALA A 98 -16.64 32.64 -14.74
C ALA A 98 -15.98 31.34 -15.27
N ASP A 99 -16.78 30.50 -15.94
CA ASP A 99 -16.30 29.21 -16.45
C ASP A 99 -15.13 29.35 -17.43
N GLY A 100 -14.14 28.46 -17.29
CA GLY A 100 -12.90 28.48 -18.07
C GLY A 100 -11.82 29.39 -17.48
N PHE A 101 -12.11 30.20 -16.47
CA PHE A 101 -11.10 31.02 -15.81
C PHE A 101 -10.13 30.13 -15.02
N ALA A 102 -8.83 30.26 -15.32
CA ALA A 102 -7.76 29.48 -14.70
C ALA A 102 -6.91 30.34 -13.76
N GLN A 103 -6.65 29.85 -12.54
CA GLN A 103 -5.73 30.46 -11.58
C GLN A 103 -4.60 29.52 -11.22
N GLN A 104 -3.39 30.08 -11.16
CA GLN A 104 -2.24 29.38 -10.59
C GLN A 104 -2.08 29.81 -9.14
N VAL A 105 -2.08 28.85 -8.23
CA VAL A 105 -1.99 29.09 -6.78
C VAL A 105 -0.87 28.24 -6.20
N GLN A 106 0.09 28.88 -5.54
CA GLN A 106 1.10 28.19 -4.74
C GLN A 106 0.47 27.72 -3.43
N ILE A 107 0.31 26.42 -3.30
CA ILE A 107 -0.41 25.77 -2.20
C ILE A 107 0.38 25.88 -0.89
N GLY A 108 -0.26 26.39 0.17
CA GLY A 108 0.36 26.50 1.49
C GLY A 108 0.24 25.21 2.30
N HIS A 109 -0.85 24.46 2.10
CA HIS A 109 -1.20 23.30 2.93
C HIS A 109 -1.53 22.09 2.06
N ALA A 110 -0.97 20.92 2.39
CA ALA A 110 -1.33 19.70 1.70
C ALA A 110 -2.79 19.31 2.01
N ASN A 111 -3.56 18.86 1.02
CA ASN A 111 -4.92 18.39 1.27
C ASN A 111 -4.90 16.96 1.85
N THR A 112 -5.86 16.66 2.71
CA THR A 112 -6.07 15.34 3.32
C THR A 112 -7.41 14.70 2.92
N GLY A 113 -8.17 15.37 2.05
CA GLY A 113 -9.48 14.92 1.58
C GLY A 113 -10.14 15.97 0.67
N PRO A 114 -11.48 15.97 0.60
CA PRO A 114 -12.24 16.93 -0.17
C PRO A 114 -11.85 18.35 0.20
N SER A 115 -11.67 19.20 -0.81
CA SER A 115 -11.14 20.54 -0.64
C SER A 115 -12.02 21.57 -1.33
N THR A 116 -11.93 22.82 -0.92
CA THR A 116 -12.66 23.95 -1.52
C THR A 116 -11.75 25.10 -1.89
N TYR A 117 -12.20 25.95 -2.81
CA TYR A 117 -11.50 27.16 -3.23
C TYR A 117 -12.46 28.36 -3.26
N ALA A 118 -12.00 29.49 -2.71
CA ALA A 118 -12.75 30.74 -2.64
C ALA A 118 -11.81 31.95 -2.85
N PRO A 119 -11.53 32.36 -4.10
CA PRO A 119 -10.68 33.53 -4.35
C PRO A 119 -11.41 34.83 -4.00
N ASP A 120 -10.69 35.82 -3.47
CA ASP A 120 -11.20 37.18 -3.20
C ASP A 120 -12.49 37.26 -2.37
N GLY A 121 -12.75 36.27 -1.50
CA GLY A 121 -13.97 36.20 -0.69
C GLY A 121 -15.25 35.86 -1.48
N LEU A 122 -15.11 35.41 -2.72
CA LEU A 122 -16.23 34.89 -3.53
C LEU A 122 -16.80 33.58 -2.93
N PRO A 123 -18.01 33.16 -3.35
CA PRO A 123 -18.62 31.92 -2.87
C PRO A 123 -17.68 30.73 -2.99
N THR A 124 -17.64 29.92 -1.93
CA THR A 124 -16.79 28.73 -1.85
C THR A 124 -17.24 27.68 -2.86
N LEU A 125 -16.31 27.24 -3.71
CA LEU A 125 -16.52 26.17 -4.67
C LEU A 125 -15.76 24.91 -4.26
N PRO A 126 -16.31 23.70 -4.43
CA PRO A 126 -15.54 22.48 -4.22
C PRO A 126 -14.43 22.34 -5.28
N ILE A 127 -13.31 21.74 -4.91
CA ILE A 127 -12.23 21.36 -5.83
C ILE A 127 -12.36 19.89 -6.16
N TYR A 128 -12.52 19.59 -7.45
CA TYR A 128 -12.55 18.24 -7.99
C TYR A 128 -11.27 17.98 -8.79
N GLY A 129 -10.82 16.73 -8.85
CA GLY A 129 -9.75 16.35 -9.77
C GLY A 129 -10.24 16.24 -11.21
N MET A 130 -9.33 15.92 -12.13
CA MET A 130 -9.67 15.73 -13.55
C MET A 130 -10.67 14.60 -13.81
N ALA A 131 -10.82 13.66 -12.86
CA ALA A 131 -11.84 12.62 -12.90
C ALA A 131 -13.25 13.10 -12.49
N LEU A 132 -13.42 14.41 -12.24
CA LEU A 132 -14.68 15.04 -11.82
C LEU A 132 -15.23 14.46 -10.51
N GLN A 133 -14.32 14.12 -9.59
CA GLN A 133 -14.63 13.65 -8.25
C GLN A 133 -13.94 14.56 -7.22
N PRO A 134 -14.49 14.68 -6.00
CA PRO A 134 -13.82 15.39 -4.91
C PRO A 134 -12.39 14.88 -4.68
N LEU A 135 -11.50 15.77 -4.25
CA LEU A 135 -10.13 15.39 -3.87
C LEU A 135 -10.13 14.34 -2.74
N GLN A 136 -9.15 13.45 -2.73
CA GLN A 136 -9.04 12.32 -1.79
C GLN A 136 -7.88 12.48 -0.78
N GLY A 137 -6.94 13.40 -1.04
CA GLY A 137 -5.76 13.65 -0.22
C GLY A 137 -4.47 13.53 -1.04
N GLY A 138 -3.55 14.47 -0.84
CA GLY A 138 -2.24 14.50 -1.50
C GLY A 138 -2.21 15.04 -2.93
N GLU A 139 -3.35 15.37 -3.56
CA GLU A 139 -3.40 15.99 -4.89
C GLU A 139 -2.94 17.46 -4.88
N LEU A 140 -3.14 18.18 -3.79
CA LEU A 140 -2.60 19.52 -3.55
C LEU A 140 -1.42 19.39 -2.61
N ARG A 141 -0.20 19.58 -3.12
CA ARG A 141 1.04 19.47 -2.35
C ARG A 141 1.47 20.83 -1.81
N ALA A 142 1.80 20.92 -0.52
CA ALA A 142 2.38 22.13 0.07
C ALA A 142 3.65 22.56 -0.69
N GLY A 143 3.73 23.85 -1.03
CA GLY A 143 4.76 24.45 -1.88
C GLY A 143 4.62 24.17 -3.38
N GLY A 144 3.71 23.29 -3.79
CA GLY A 144 3.39 23.01 -5.19
C GLY A 144 2.50 24.10 -5.80
N THR A 145 2.61 24.32 -7.11
CA THR A 145 1.73 25.25 -7.84
C THR A 145 0.56 24.46 -8.40
N ALA A 146 -0.65 24.75 -7.94
CA ALA A 146 -1.89 24.19 -8.46
C ALA A 146 -2.45 25.07 -9.59
N ILE A 147 -3.05 24.44 -10.59
CA ILE A 147 -3.82 25.11 -11.65
C ILE A 147 -5.29 24.75 -11.43
N LEU A 148 -6.07 25.72 -10.97
CA LEU A 148 -7.50 25.59 -10.70
C LEU A 148 -8.30 26.27 -11.80
N VAL A 149 -9.27 25.58 -12.37
CA VAL A 149 -10.17 26.15 -13.39
C VAL A 149 -11.60 26.08 -12.90
N ARG A 150 -12.29 27.22 -12.86
CA ARG A 150 -13.73 27.24 -12.58
C ARG A 150 -14.48 26.61 -13.74
N MET A 151 -15.37 25.67 -13.47
CA MET A 151 -16.26 25.08 -14.48
C MET A 151 -17.65 24.80 -13.90
N THR A 152 -18.63 24.73 -14.79
CA THR A 152 -19.98 24.22 -14.51
C THR A 152 -20.28 23.16 -15.56
N ILE A 153 -20.47 21.91 -15.11
CA ILE A 153 -20.71 20.77 -16.01
C ILE A 153 -22.04 20.12 -15.62
N PRO A 154 -23.01 20.00 -16.53
CA PRO A 154 -24.27 19.30 -16.26
C PRO A 154 -24.03 17.87 -15.74
N GLY A 155 -24.66 17.51 -14.63
CA GLY A 155 -24.53 16.19 -14.02
C GLY A 155 -23.32 16.00 -13.09
N VAL A 156 -22.53 17.05 -12.87
CA VAL A 156 -21.44 17.07 -11.88
C VAL A 156 -21.79 18.10 -10.80
N ASN A 157 -21.54 17.78 -9.53
CA ASN A 157 -21.83 18.67 -8.39
C ASN A 157 -23.26 19.24 -8.44
N ASP A 158 -24.25 18.40 -8.76
CA ASP A 158 -25.67 18.79 -8.92
C ASP A 158 -25.94 19.91 -9.96
N GLY A 159 -24.98 20.18 -10.85
CA GLY A 159 -25.03 21.28 -11.82
C GLY A 159 -24.52 22.62 -11.28
N ASP A 160 -24.06 22.66 -10.02
CA ASP A 160 -23.45 23.84 -9.41
C ASP A 160 -21.97 23.99 -9.80
N PRO A 161 -21.43 25.22 -9.85
CA PRO A 161 -20.05 25.48 -10.22
C PRO A 161 -19.06 24.84 -9.24
N PHE A 162 -17.90 24.45 -9.77
CA PHE A 162 -16.79 23.86 -9.02
C PHE A 162 -15.45 24.26 -9.64
N CYS A 163 -14.36 23.95 -8.95
CA CYS A 163 -13.00 24.11 -9.47
C CYS A 163 -12.45 22.75 -9.89
N VAL A 164 -11.95 22.64 -11.12
CA VAL A 164 -11.17 21.48 -11.57
C VAL A 164 -9.70 21.74 -11.28
N LEU A 165 -9.05 20.82 -10.58
CA LEU A 165 -7.59 20.76 -10.46
C LEU A 165 -7.01 20.12 -11.73
N LEU A 166 -6.40 20.94 -12.60
CA LEU A 166 -5.72 20.45 -13.80
C LEU A 166 -4.37 19.84 -13.50
N ASP A 167 -3.62 20.44 -12.58
CA ASP A 167 -2.34 19.92 -12.09
C ASP A 167 -1.99 20.56 -10.74
N CYS A 168 -1.17 19.86 -9.95
CA CYS A 168 -0.39 20.45 -8.87
C CYS A 168 1.00 19.84 -8.92
N TYR A 169 2.05 20.66 -9.05
CA TYR A 169 3.40 20.14 -9.17
C TYR A 169 3.80 19.31 -7.94
N GLY A 170 4.03 18.00 -8.17
CA GLY A 170 4.35 17.01 -7.16
C GLY A 170 3.14 16.45 -6.39
N GLY A 171 1.92 16.82 -6.76
CA GLY A 171 0.68 16.26 -6.21
C GLY A 171 0.32 14.90 -6.81
N ALA A 172 -0.42 14.10 -6.04
CA ALA A 172 -0.99 12.84 -6.51
C ALA A 172 -2.03 13.08 -7.62
N ARG A 173 -2.18 12.09 -8.51
CA ARG A 173 -3.21 12.10 -9.56
C ARG A 173 -4.33 11.14 -9.21
N GLN A 174 -5.57 11.60 -9.32
CA GLN A 174 -6.72 10.73 -9.17
C GLN A 174 -6.80 9.76 -10.35
N VAL A 175 -7.01 8.50 -10.04
CA VAL A 175 -7.27 7.44 -11.02
C VAL A 175 -8.70 7.00 -10.80
N ALA A 176 -9.57 7.09 -11.81
CA ALA A 176 -10.94 6.57 -11.74
C ALA A 176 -10.94 5.04 -11.90
N THR A 177 -12.07 4.40 -11.57
CA THR A 177 -12.20 2.94 -11.74
C THR A 177 -11.98 2.56 -13.21
N ALA A 178 -11.03 1.67 -13.47
CA ALA A 178 -10.74 1.16 -14.80
C ALA A 178 -11.92 0.33 -15.31
N THR A 179 -12.45 0.67 -16.49
CA THR A 179 -13.52 -0.07 -17.17
C THR A 179 -13.03 -0.71 -18.48
N GLU A 180 -11.82 -0.37 -18.92
CA GLU A 180 -11.23 -0.81 -20.18
C GLU A 180 -9.78 -1.27 -19.97
N GLY A 181 -9.26 -2.11 -20.88
CA GLY A 181 -7.95 -2.75 -20.73
C GLY A 181 -6.73 -1.80 -20.75
N TRP A 182 -6.89 -0.56 -21.23
CA TRP A 182 -5.81 0.44 -21.29
C TRP A 182 -5.93 1.53 -20.22
N HIS A 183 -6.85 1.39 -19.26
CA HIS A 183 -6.97 2.33 -18.14
C HIS A 183 -5.93 2.04 -17.06
N ALA A 184 -5.49 3.09 -16.37
CA ALA A 184 -4.78 2.92 -15.11
C ALA A 184 -5.73 2.27 -14.09
N VAL A 185 -5.26 1.23 -13.43
CA VAL A 185 -6.06 0.42 -12.51
C VAL A 185 -5.97 1.02 -11.10
N GLN A 186 -7.11 1.25 -10.46
CA GLN A 186 -7.12 1.62 -9.05
C GLN A 186 -6.66 0.43 -8.20
N PHE A 187 -6.05 0.71 -7.05
CA PHE A 187 -5.62 -0.33 -6.13
C PHE A 187 -6.73 -1.32 -5.72
N GLY A 188 -7.97 -0.83 -5.55
CA GLY A 188 -9.12 -1.66 -5.23
C GLY A 188 -9.51 -2.68 -6.31
N GLN A 189 -9.01 -2.53 -7.54
CA GLN A 189 -9.27 -3.43 -8.67
C GLN A 189 -8.17 -4.49 -8.85
N VAL A 190 -7.03 -4.36 -8.15
CA VAL A 190 -5.96 -5.36 -8.16
C VAL A 190 -6.37 -6.54 -7.29
N SER A 191 -6.55 -7.73 -7.86
CA SER A 191 -6.92 -8.93 -7.08
C SER A 191 -5.70 -9.74 -6.66
N GLY A 192 -5.83 -10.47 -5.54
CA GLY A 192 -4.82 -11.38 -5.01
C GLY A 192 -5.03 -11.58 -3.51
N VAL A 193 -4.79 -12.81 -3.01
CA VAL A 193 -4.88 -13.12 -1.58
C VAL A 193 -3.47 -13.13 -0.99
N VAL A 194 -3.27 -12.42 0.12
CA VAL A 194 -1.96 -12.36 0.78
C VAL A 194 -1.40 -13.75 1.05
N GLY A 195 -0.14 -13.95 0.68
CA GLY A 195 0.58 -15.19 0.85
C GLY A 195 0.21 -16.30 -0.15
N GLU A 196 -0.72 -16.09 -1.08
CA GLU A 196 -0.82 -17.00 -2.21
C GLU A 196 0.50 -17.01 -2.98
N ALA A 197 0.95 -18.21 -3.32
CA ALA A 197 2.23 -18.42 -3.95
C ALA A 197 2.17 -19.58 -4.94
N ARG A 198 2.87 -19.44 -6.07
CA ARG A 198 3.02 -20.50 -7.06
C ARG A 198 4.34 -21.23 -6.85
N ASN A 199 4.27 -22.56 -6.75
CA ASN A 199 5.42 -23.44 -6.61
C ASN A 199 6.33 -23.14 -5.40
N LEU A 200 5.77 -22.57 -4.31
CA LEU A 200 6.51 -22.32 -3.07
C LEU A 200 7.08 -23.62 -2.50
N LYS A 201 8.39 -23.65 -2.29
CA LYS A 201 9.11 -24.80 -1.71
C LYS A 201 10.28 -24.36 -0.83
N CYS A 202 10.56 -25.18 0.18
CA CYS A 202 11.79 -25.17 0.95
C CYS A 202 12.15 -26.62 1.26
N VAL A 203 13.42 -26.99 1.10
CA VAL A 203 13.93 -28.33 1.44
C VAL A 203 15.11 -28.13 2.37
N ASN A 204 15.03 -28.74 3.55
CA ASN A 204 16.06 -28.70 4.57
C ASN A 204 16.41 -30.16 4.92
N ASP A 205 17.29 -30.78 4.14
CA ASP A 205 17.59 -32.21 4.27
C ASP A 205 18.25 -32.57 5.61
N ILE A 206 19.00 -31.62 6.18
CA ILE A 206 19.76 -31.77 7.42
C ILE A 206 19.42 -30.61 8.35
N SER A 207 19.36 -30.86 9.66
CA SER A 207 19.13 -29.78 10.61
C SER A 207 20.25 -28.74 10.51
N GLY A 208 19.88 -27.46 10.42
CA GLY A 208 20.82 -26.39 10.10
C GLY A 208 20.36 -25.03 10.57
N THR A 209 21.20 -24.02 10.35
CA THR A 209 20.95 -22.64 10.79
C THR A 209 20.35 -21.76 9.71
N SER A 210 19.96 -22.32 8.56
CA SER A 210 19.35 -21.57 7.48
C SER A 210 18.25 -22.35 6.76
N LEU A 211 17.32 -21.62 6.15
CA LEU A 211 16.26 -22.15 5.29
C LEU A 211 16.22 -21.33 4.00
N THR A 212 16.14 -21.99 2.85
CA THR A 212 16.03 -21.32 1.55
C THR A 212 14.66 -21.59 0.93
N TYR A 213 13.95 -20.51 0.61
CA TYR A 213 12.64 -20.52 0.00
C TYR A 213 12.72 -20.09 -1.45
N THR A 214 12.03 -20.83 -2.31
CA THR A 214 11.85 -20.46 -3.72
C THR A 214 10.38 -20.54 -4.11
N ALA A 215 9.93 -19.62 -4.95
CA ALA A 215 8.60 -19.60 -5.55
C ALA A 215 8.64 -18.81 -6.87
N ASP A 216 7.72 -19.10 -7.79
CA ASP A 216 7.65 -18.34 -9.04
C ASP A 216 7.05 -16.95 -8.79
N GLU A 217 6.02 -16.90 -7.94
CA GLU A 217 5.38 -15.67 -7.50
C GLU A 217 4.82 -15.81 -6.08
N ILE A 218 4.80 -14.70 -5.33
CA ILE A 218 4.19 -14.59 -3.99
C ILE A 218 3.46 -13.26 -3.88
N VAL A 219 2.20 -13.27 -3.44
CA VAL A 219 1.47 -12.04 -3.11
C VAL A 219 1.82 -11.58 -1.69
N VAL A 220 2.23 -10.32 -1.54
CA VAL A 220 2.50 -9.67 -0.26
C VAL A 220 1.66 -8.41 -0.09
N GLU A 221 1.31 -8.07 1.15
CA GLU A 221 0.49 -6.90 1.44
C GLU A 221 1.10 -6.00 2.52
N SER A 222 0.83 -4.69 2.45
CA SER A 222 1.24 -3.72 3.48
C SER A 222 0.48 -3.88 4.79
N ALA A 223 -0.77 -4.35 4.70
CA ALA A 223 -1.68 -4.72 5.78
C ALA A 223 -2.76 -5.61 5.15
N LEU A 224 -3.55 -6.33 5.93
CA LEU A 224 -4.69 -7.10 5.38
C LEU A 224 -5.63 -6.17 4.58
N GLY A 225 -5.75 -6.41 3.28
CA GLY A 225 -6.55 -5.59 2.37
C GLY A 225 -5.89 -4.26 1.96
N GLY A 226 -4.69 -3.95 2.49
CA GLY A 226 -3.85 -2.81 2.12
C GLY A 226 -3.12 -3.04 0.80
N LEU A 227 -2.08 -2.24 0.50
CA LEU A 227 -1.36 -2.29 -0.79
C LEU A 227 -0.80 -3.69 -1.07
N ARG A 228 -1.16 -4.24 -2.23
CA ARG A 228 -0.82 -5.57 -2.74
C ARG A 228 0.32 -5.50 -3.75
N TYR A 229 1.27 -6.42 -3.63
CA TYR A 229 2.40 -6.57 -4.53
C TYR A 229 2.60 -8.04 -4.87
N CYS A 230 3.04 -8.33 -6.09
CA CYS A 230 3.40 -9.67 -6.52
C CYS A 230 4.93 -9.78 -6.68
N LEU A 231 5.56 -10.58 -5.83
CA LEU A 231 7.00 -10.84 -5.85
C LEU A 231 7.30 -11.96 -6.84
N SER A 232 7.81 -11.62 -8.03
CA SER A 232 8.23 -12.60 -9.03
C SER A 232 9.62 -13.17 -8.75
N ASN A 233 9.88 -14.40 -9.19
CA ASN A 233 11.15 -15.10 -9.08
C ASN A 233 11.71 -15.04 -7.65
N PHE A 234 10.90 -15.43 -6.68
CA PHE A 234 11.27 -15.37 -5.28
C PHE A 234 12.34 -16.43 -4.97
N ASN A 235 13.47 -15.98 -4.44
CA ASN A 235 14.56 -16.83 -3.95
C ASN A 235 15.21 -16.12 -2.77
N ALA A 236 14.94 -16.60 -1.56
CA ALA A 236 15.42 -15.96 -0.34
C ALA A 236 15.87 -17.01 0.67
N THR A 237 17.02 -16.77 1.28
CA THR A 237 17.54 -17.56 2.40
C THR A 237 17.33 -16.77 3.69
N VAL A 238 16.89 -17.45 4.74
CA VAL A 238 16.84 -16.93 6.11
C VAL A 238 17.82 -17.71 6.96
N ALA A 239 18.70 -17.04 7.70
CA ALA A 239 19.74 -17.67 8.51
C ALA A 239 19.90 -17.03 9.90
N SER A 240 20.32 -17.82 10.88
CA SER A 240 20.83 -17.27 12.14
C SER A 240 22.14 -16.51 11.91
N GLY A 241 22.50 -15.61 12.82
CA GLY A 241 23.69 -14.77 12.73
C GLY A 241 23.47 -13.44 12.01
N THR A 242 22.28 -13.22 11.42
CA THR A 242 21.89 -11.98 10.75
C THR A 242 20.57 -11.46 11.32
N THR A 243 20.42 -10.14 11.43
CA THR A 243 19.15 -9.49 11.77
C THR A 243 18.57 -8.82 10.53
N GLY A 244 17.26 -8.94 10.35
CA GLY A 244 16.47 -8.38 9.28
C GLY A 244 16.32 -9.28 8.06
N LEU A 245 16.18 -8.69 6.86
CA LEU A 245 16.09 -9.46 5.62
C LEU A 245 17.29 -10.40 5.50
N GLY A 246 17.03 -11.68 5.30
CA GLY A 246 18.03 -12.73 5.29
C GLY A 246 18.27 -13.41 6.64
N GLY A 247 17.65 -12.91 7.72
CA GLY A 247 17.88 -13.40 9.07
C GLY A 247 16.68 -13.27 10.00
N LEU A 248 16.93 -13.02 11.28
CA LEU A 248 15.89 -12.95 12.30
C LEU A 248 15.30 -11.55 12.40
N ASP A 249 14.01 -11.46 12.73
CA ASP A 249 13.29 -10.21 13.01
C ASP A 249 13.96 -9.44 14.16
N THR A 250 14.29 -10.16 15.24
CA THR A 250 14.99 -9.61 16.40
C THR A 250 16.09 -10.57 16.83
N GLY A 251 17.25 -10.01 17.18
CA GLY A 251 18.42 -10.77 17.59
C GLY A 251 19.08 -11.50 16.42
N THR A 252 20.00 -12.41 16.76
CA THR A 252 20.79 -13.18 15.79
C THR A 252 20.80 -14.67 16.09
N GLU A 253 20.26 -15.10 17.23
CA GLU A 253 20.29 -16.50 17.68
C GLU A 253 18.90 -17.12 17.63
N LEU A 254 18.83 -18.37 17.16
CA LEU A 254 17.61 -19.16 17.20
C LEU A 254 17.36 -19.64 18.64
N ALA A 255 16.12 -19.57 19.09
CA ALA A 255 15.69 -20.20 20.33
C ALA A 255 15.57 -21.71 20.10
N PRO A 256 16.04 -22.55 21.04
CA PRO A 256 15.87 -24.01 20.94
C PRO A 256 14.39 -24.40 21.08
N ASN A 257 14.01 -25.51 20.45
CA ASN A 257 12.66 -26.12 20.56
C ASN A 257 11.50 -25.14 20.32
N SER A 258 11.68 -24.19 19.41
CA SER A 258 10.76 -23.07 19.16
C SER A 258 10.27 -23.08 17.72
N TYR A 259 9.19 -22.36 17.45
CA TYR A 259 8.71 -22.13 16.10
C TYR A 259 9.11 -20.74 15.64
N TYR A 260 9.53 -20.63 14.39
CA TYR A 260 9.79 -19.36 13.73
C TYR A 260 8.85 -19.21 12.56
N ALA A 261 8.11 -18.11 12.51
CA ALA A 261 7.32 -17.67 11.38
C ALA A 261 8.24 -17.01 10.35
N ILE A 262 8.15 -17.43 9.09
CA ILE A 262 8.96 -16.91 8.00
C ILE A 262 8.06 -16.06 7.12
N TYR A 263 8.42 -14.79 6.98
CA TYR A 263 7.70 -13.83 6.15
C TYR A 263 8.51 -13.53 4.90
N ALA A 264 7.89 -13.66 3.73
CA ALA A 264 8.37 -12.97 2.53
C ALA A 264 8.12 -11.48 2.70
N ALA A 265 9.03 -10.64 2.20
CA ALA A 265 8.97 -9.20 2.42
C ALA A 265 9.46 -8.41 1.21
N LEU A 266 8.87 -7.24 1.03
CA LEU A 266 9.24 -6.21 0.06
C LEU A 266 9.66 -4.95 0.80
N LYS A 267 10.74 -4.30 0.34
CA LYS A 267 11.18 -2.98 0.79
C LYS A 267 10.71 -1.87 -0.13
N ASP A 268 10.70 -0.65 0.39
CA ASP A 268 10.41 0.58 -0.36
C ASP A 268 11.32 0.80 -1.58
N ASP A 269 12.57 0.32 -1.53
CA ASP A 269 13.54 0.34 -2.63
C ASP A 269 13.31 -0.75 -3.69
N GLY A 270 12.30 -1.60 -3.52
CA GLY A 270 11.97 -2.72 -4.42
C GLY A 270 12.74 -4.01 -4.13
N SER A 271 13.67 -4.02 -3.16
CA SER A 271 14.35 -5.24 -2.73
C SER A 271 13.36 -6.21 -2.08
N LYS A 272 13.49 -7.50 -2.41
CA LYS A 272 12.68 -8.58 -1.85
C LYS A 272 13.53 -9.60 -1.12
N GLY A 273 12.96 -10.25 -0.11
CA GLY A 273 13.62 -11.34 0.61
C GLY A 273 12.69 -11.98 1.64
N ALA A 274 13.27 -12.63 2.65
CA ALA A 274 12.52 -13.18 3.77
C ALA A 274 13.22 -12.88 5.10
N PHE A 275 12.48 -12.94 6.20
CA PHE A 275 13.02 -12.91 7.55
C PHE A 275 12.20 -13.84 8.48
N ALA A 276 12.80 -14.25 9.59
CA ALA A 276 12.19 -15.16 10.55
C ALA A 276 11.87 -14.45 11.88
N GLN A 277 10.61 -14.49 12.28
CA GLN A 277 10.13 -14.01 13.58
C GLN A 277 9.90 -15.22 14.49
N LEU A 278 10.33 -15.13 15.76
CA LEU A 278 9.90 -16.12 16.76
C LEU A 278 8.36 -16.12 16.82
N GLU A 279 7.74 -17.30 16.77
CA GLU A 279 6.28 -17.41 16.66
C GLU A 279 5.58 -16.64 17.79
N PRO A 280 4.66 -15.70 17.46
CA PRO A 280 3.94 -14.93 18.46
C PRO A 280 3.07 -15.79 19.40
N ALA A 281 2.64 -15.18 20.51
CA ALA A 281 1.80 -15.84 21.51
C ALA A 281 0.47 -16.37 20.92
N ASN A 282 -0.12 -15.64 19.97
CA ASN A 282 -1.38 -15.98 19.32
C ASN A 282 -1.19 -16.72 17.98
N GLY A 283 0.04 -17.15 17.67
CA GLY A 283 0.39 -17.70 16.37
C GLY A 283 0.77 -16.63 15.34
N ALA A 284 1.37 -17.09 14.24
CA ALA A 284 1.74 -16.23 13.13
C ALA A 284 0.49 -15.78 12.34
N THR A 285 0.53 -14.58 11.79
CA THR A 285 -0.56 -13.96 11.03
C THR A 285 -0.19 -13.87 9.55
N SER A 286 -1.17 -13.74 8.65
CA SER A 286 -0.89 -13.72 7.19
C SER A 286 -0.03 -12.54 6.73
N VAL A 287 -0.10 -11.40 7.43
CA VAL A 287 0.81 -10.25 7.31
C VAL A 287 1.55 -10.10 8.64
N TYR A 288 2.81 -9.69 8.61
CA TYR A 288 3.56 -9.40 9.82
C TYR A 288 2.93 -8.25 10.62
N THR A 289 2.63 -8.47 11.90
CA THR A 289 2.02 -7.47 12.80
C THR A 289 2.93 -7.05 13.95
N GLY A 290 4.22 -7.41 13.89
CA GLY A 290 5.18 -6.96 14.90
C GLY A 290 5.43 -5.45 14.79
N VAL A 291 5.93 -4.86 15.88
CA VAL A 291 6.02 -3.39 16.04
C VAL A 291 7.18 -2.78 15.24
N SER A 292 8.17 -3.58 14.84
CA SER A 292 9.39 -3.11 14.18
C SER A 292 9.81 -4.06 13.06
N PRO A 293 9.12 -4.07 11.91
CA PRO A 293 9.55 -4.87 10.77
C PRO A 293 10.99 -4.47 10.38
N PRO A 294 11.84 -5.39 9.89
CA PRO A 294 13.23 -5.07 9.68
C PRO A 294 13.49 -4.05 8.56
N GLY A 295 13.99 -2.86 8.92
CA GLY A 295 14.27 -1.79 7.96
C GLY A 295 13.01 -1.30 7.24
N ASN A 296 13.16 -0.70 6.06
CA ASN A 296 12.06 -0.11 5.28
C ASN A 296 11.16 -1.14 4.57
N VAL A 297 10.75 -2.21 5.25
CA VAL A 297 9.80 -3.20 4.72
C VAL A 297 8.41 -2.56 4.62
N VAL A 298 7.81 -2.64 3.43
CA VAL A 298 6.51 -2.02 3.09
C VAL A 298 5.39 -3.03 2.89
N ALA A 299 5.71 -4.31 2.69
CA ALA A 299 4.72 -5.37 2.54
C ALA A 299 5.30 -6.73 2.94
N THR A 300 4.46 -7.60 3.50
CA THR A 300 4.86 -8.95 3.91
C THR A 300 3.79 -9.98 3.61
N ALA A 301 4.20 -11.26 3.59
CA ALA A 301 3.28 -12.39 3.70
C ALA A 301 3.92 -13.53 4.48
N LEU A 302 3.16 -14.18 5.37
CA LEU A 302 3.57 -15.43 5.98
C LEU A 302 3.73 -16.48 4.89
N ILE A 303 4.88 -17.13 4.82
CA ILE A 303 5.15 -18.20 3.86
C ILE A 303 5.46 -19.53 4.54
N SER A 304 5.85 -19.54 5.81
CA SER A 304 6.13 -20.76 6.56
C SER A 304 6.09 -20.52 8.06
N VAL A 305 5.97 -21.60 8.83
CA VAL A 305 6.35 -21.64 10.24
C VAL A 305 7.18 -22.91 10.43
N TRP A 306 8.41 -22.80 10.93
CA TRP A 306 9.37 -23.91 10.99
C TRP A 306 9.90 -24.12 12.41
N LYS A 307 10.06 -25.37 12.81
CA LYS A 307 10.52 -25.76 14.15
C LYS A 307 12.05 -25.80 14.27
N THR A 308 12.58 -25.36 15.40
CA THR A 308 13.98 -25.58 15.80
C THR A 308 14.13 -26.77 16.74
N ASN A 309 15.29 -27.44 16.71
CA ASN A 309 15.64 -28.52 17.63
C ASN A 309 16.24 -27.98 18.95
N GLY A 310 16.63 -28.88 19.85
CA GLY A 310 17.27 -28.53 21.12
C GLY A 310 18.64 -27.86 20.99
N SER A 311 19.27 -27.95 19.81
CA SER A 311 20.54 -27.29 19.47
C SER A 311 20.34 -25.98 18.70
N ALA A 312 19.13 -25.40 18.73
CA ALA A 312 18.81 -24.14 18.06
C ALA A 312 19.05 -24.18 16.52
N GLN A 313 18.78 -25.32 15.88
CA GLN A 313 18.82 -25.47 14.43
C GLN A 313 17.43 -25.73 13.89
N PHE A 314 17.08 -25.17 12.74
CA PHE A 314 15.89 -25.58 12.00
C PHE A 314 15.94 -27.08 11.74
N GLN A 315 14.87 -27.79 12.10
CA GLN A 315 14.77 -29.24 11.95
C GLN A 315 14.76 -29.65 10.48
N SER A 316 15.22 -30.87 10.20
CA SER A 316 15.14 -31.42 8.84
C SER A 316 13.69 -31.69 8.43
N GLY A 317 13.41 -31.46 7.16
CA GLY A 317 12.07 -31.55 6.59
C GLY A 317 11.96 -30.81 5.28
N PHE A 318 10.76 -30.76 4.73
CA PHE A 318 10.48 -30.02 3.51
C PHE A 318 9.11 -29.37 3.55
N GLN A 319 8.95 -28.34 2.73
CA GLN A 319 7.70 -27.64 2.52
C GLN A 319 7.34 -27.63 1.04
N ARG A 320 6.04 -27.82 0.77
CA ARG A 320 5.40 -27.59 -0.52
C ARG A 320 4.11 -26.80 -0.30
N GLY A 321 4.02 -25.61 -0.89
CA GLY A 321 2.93 -24.68 -0.61
C GLY A 321 2.87 -24.38 0.88
N ARG A 322 1.70 -24.63 1.50
CA ARG A 322 1.43 -24.44 2.93
C ARG A 322 1.69 -25.67 3.81
N LYS A 323 2.12 -26.78 3.22
CA LYS A 323 2.32 -28.06 3.92
C LYS A 323 3.79 -28.28 4.25
N ILE A 324 4.08 -28.47 5.54
CA ILE A 324 5.40 -28.81 6.06
C ILE A 324 5.38 -30.28 6.47
N ARG A 325 6.43 -31.02 6.10
CA ARG A 325 6.60 -32.46 6.37
C ARG A 325 7.96 -32.71 7.00
N PHE A 326 7.99 -33.58 8.00
CA PHE A 326 9.18 -33.91 8.80
C PHE A 326 9.10 -35.35 9.30
N SER A 327 10.19 -35.84 9.90
CA SER A 327 10.19 -37.18 10.50
C SER A 327 9.17 -37.28 11.62
N GLN A 328 8.45 -38.40 11.70
CA GLN A 328 7.37 -38.57 12.67
C GLN A 328 7.79 -38.27 14.12
N LEU A 329 6.92 -37.58 14.86
CA LEU A 329 7.05 -37.31 16.28
C LEU A 329 5.83 -37.88 17.01
N ALA A 330 6.07 -38.56 18.14
CA ALA A 330 5.01 -39.17 18.94
C ALA A 330 4.21 -38.10 19.69
N ALA A 331 2.92 -38.00 19.39
CA ALA A 331 1.94 -37.19 20.12
C ALA A 331 1.34 -37.96 21.29
N LEU A 332 1.14 -39.28 21.14
CA LEU A 332 0.66 -40.16 22.20
C LEU A 332 1.35 -41.52 22.09
N THR A 333 1.77 -42.05 23.24
CA THR A 333 2.06 -43.47 23.46
C THR A 333 1.34 -43.87 24.74
N SER A 334 0.40 -44.80 24.65
CA SER A 334 -0.45 -45.21 25.78
C SER A 334 -0.83 -46.69 25.69
N THR A 335 -1.26 -47.27 26.79
CA THR A 335 -1.92 -48.59 26.83
C THR A 335 -3.35 -48.49 27.37
N VAL A 336 -3.76 -47.28 27.77
CA VAL A 336 -5.03 -47.05 28.46
C VAL A 336 -6.10 -46.67 27.43
N PRO A 337 -7.18 -47.47 27.29
CA PRO A 337 -8.28 -47.15 26.38
C PRO A 337 -9.03 -45.89 26.83
N ARG A 338 -9.60 -45.17 25.86
CA ARG A 338 -10.45 -43.98 26.07
C ARG A 338 -11.72 -44.14 25.26
N THR A 339 -12.84 -44.41 25.93
CA THR A 339 -14.15 -44.59 25.29
C THR A 339 -14.89 -43.27 25.04
N ALA A 340 -14.40 -42.16 25.57
CA ALA A 340 -14.90 -40.82 25.27
C ALA A 340 -13.82 -40.03 24.51
N TRP A 341 -14.25 -39.13 23.63
CA TRP A 341 -13.35 -38.19 22.96
C TRP A 341 -12.53 -37.41 23.98
N THR A 342 -11.22 -37.66 23.95
CA THR A 342 -10.28 -37.11 24.94
C THR A 342 -9.38 -36.10 24.23
N PRO A 343 -9.27 -34.86 24.73
CA PRO A 343 -8.36 -33.88 24.14
C PRO A 343 -6.91 -34.31 24.36
N LEU A 344 -6.08 -34.09 23.35
CA LEU A 344 -4.65 -34.33 23.33
C LEU A 344 -3.94 -33.07 22.82
N SER A 345 -3.08 -32.52 23.66
CA SER A 345 -2.23 -31.40 23.25
C SER A 345 -1.12 -31.89 22.31
N ILE A 346 -0.92 -31.15 21.23
CA ILE A 346 0.13 -31.39 20.23
C ILE A 346 1.06 -30.19 20.07
N ALA A 347 1.06 -29.28 21.05
CA ALA A 347 1.82 -28.04 21.02
C ALA A 347 3.34 -28.21 20.84
N GLY A 348 3.87 -29.35 21.24
CA GLY A 348 5.28 -29.69 21.03
C GLY A 348 5.64 -30.09 19.60
N ILE A 349 4.66 -30.32 18.71
CA ILE A 349 4.87 -30.95 17.39
C ILE A 349 4.36 -30.08 16.23
N VAL A 350 3.39 -29.19 16.47
CA VAL A 350 2.85 -28.29 15.44
C VAL A 350 2.82 -26.84 15.91
N PRO A 351 2.92 -25.84 15.01
CA PRO A 351 2.82 -24.43 15.37
C PRO A 351 1.39 -24.03 15.79
N LYS A 352 1.24 -22.86 16.42
CA LYS A 352 -0.07 -22.37 16.92
C LYS A 352 -1.04 -22.00 15.80
N CYS A 353 -0.52 -21.58 14.65
CA CYS A 353 -1.33 -21.24 13.47
C CYS A 353 -1.64 -22.43 12.58
N ALA A 354 -1.28 -23.66 12.96
CA ALA A 354 -1.57 -24.84 12.15
C ALA A 354 -3.08 -25.06 11.98
N VAL A 355 -3.52 -25.24 10.74
CA VAL A 355 -4.91 -25.51 10.34
C VAL A 355 -5.15 -26.98 9.96
N GLY A 356 -4.08 -27.77 9.89
CA GLY A 356 -4.18 -29.20 9.58
C GLY A 356 -2.93 -29.96 9.99
N ILE A 357 -3.07 -31.27 10.16
CA ILE A 357 -2.01 -32.21 10.52
C ILE A 357 -2.08 -33.48 9.69
N SER A 358 -0.94 -34.13 9.55
CA SER A 358 -0.83 -35.44 8.92
C SER A 358 0.07 -36.36 9.72
N GLY A 359 -0.20 -37.65 9.68
CA GLY A 359 0.63 -38.63 10.35
C GLY A 359 0.06 -40.03 10.24
N TRP A 360 0.29 -40.82 11.27
CA TRP A 360 -0.30 -42.15 11.38
C TRP A 360 -0.78 -42.42 12.80
N ILE A 361 -1.80 -43.27 12.87
CA ILE A 361 -2.35 -43.81 14.10
C ILE A 361 -2.24 -45.32 14.05
N GLY A 362 -2.01 -45.94 15.20
CA GLY A 362 -2.01 -47.39 15.28
C GLY A 362 -2.12 -47.89 16.69
N TYR A 363 -2.30 -49.20 16.80
CA TYR A 363 -2.44 -49.88 18.06
C TYR A 363 -1.87 -51.29 17.99
N LEU A 364 -1.60 -51.84 19.17
CA LEU A 364 -1.28 -53.24 19.39
C LEU A 364 -2.11 -53.76 20.55
N THR A 365 -2.43 -55.05 20.53
CA THR A 365 -3.05 -55.78 21.66
C THR A 365 -2.22 -56.98 22.07
N THR A 366 -2.48 -57.48 23.27
CA THR A 366 -1.82 -58.68 23.84
C THR A 366 -2.34 -60.01 23.27
N GLY A 367 -3.39 -59.98 22.44
CA GLY A 367 -3.99 -61.14 21.79
C GLY A 367 -5.02 -60.75 20.74
N LEU A 368 -5.52 -61.73 19.98
CA LEU A 368 -6.58 -61.53 18.98
C LEU A 368 -7.86 -61.05 19.67
N VAL A 369 -8.44 -59.97 19.15
CA VAL A 369 -9.68 -59.36 19.67
C VAL A 369 -10.70 -59.16 18.55
N ALA A 370 -11.98 -59.11 18.90
CA ALA A 370 -13.07 -59.13 17.93
C ALA A 370 -13.13 -57.87 17.05
N THR A 371 -13.09 -56.67 17.65
CA THR A 371 -12.99 -55.41 16.90
C THR A 371 -12.20 -54.38 17.70
N MET A 372 -11.27 -53.72 17.03
CA MET A 372 -10.35 -52.73 17.58
C MET A 372 -10.64 -51.41 16.90
N ASN A 373 -10.64 -50.31 17.66
CA ASN A 373 -10.84 -49.00 17.08
C ASN A 373 -9.95 -47.96 17.74
N LEU A 374 -9.24 -47.21 16.90
CA LEU A 374 -8.55 -45.97 17.25
C LEU A 374 -9.02 -44.87 16.30
N PHE A 375 -9.53 -43.80 16.87
CA PHE A 375 -10.02 -42.64 16.15
C PHE A 375 -9.26 -41.40 16.55
N VAL A 376 -9.08 -40.49 15.59
CA VAL A 376 -8.66 -39.11 15.81
C VAL A 376 -9.63 -38.15 15.12
N ALA A 377 -9.91 -37.04 15.76
CA ALA A 377 -10.85 -36.03 15.27
C ALA A 377 -10.39 -34.61 15.65
N ALA A 378 -10.97 -33.63 14.96
CA ALA A 378 -10.69 -32.21 15.19
C ALA A 378 -11.37 -31.68 16.47
N ASP A 379 -12.43 -32.35 16.94
CA ASP A 379 -13.27 -31.88 18.03
C ASP A 379 -13.78 -33.00 18.95
N ALA A 380 -14.42 -32.59 20.05
CA ALA A 380 -14.97 -33.48 21.07
C ALA A 380 -16.22 -34.27 20.64
N ASN A 381 -16.77 -33.99 19.45
CA ASN A 381 -17.94 -34.69 18.91
C ASN A 381 -17.53 -35.80 17.92
N GLY A 382 -16.27 -35.82 17.49
CA GLY A 382 -15.78 -36.77 16.50
C GLY A 382 -16.06 -36.37 15.07
N ASN A 383 -16.32 -35.09 14.79
CA ASN A 383 -16.61 -34.66 13.43
C ASN A 383 -15.42 -34.92 12.51
N ALA A 384 -15.71 -35.43 11.30
CA ALA A 384 -14.74 -35.75 10.26
C ALA A 384 -13.56 -36.62 10.74
N TYR A 385 -13.81 -37.55 11.67
CA TYR A 385 -12.76 -38.40 12.23
C TYR A 385 -11.96 -39.19 11.17
N ARG A 386 -10.77 -39.61 11.56
CA ARG A 386 -9.95 -40.62 10.86
C ARG A 386 -9.79 -41.81 11.79
N GLN A 387 -9.80 -43.01 11.22
CA GLN A 387 -9.82 -44.24 12.01
C GLN A 387 -8.77 -45.23 11.54
N CYS A 388 -8.30 -46.03 12.48
CA CYS A 388 -7.71 -47.33 12.24
C CYS A 388 -8.60 -48.34 12.97
N SER A 389 -9.10 -49.35 12.26
CA SER A 389 -10.00 -50.36 12.80
C SER A 389 -9.77 -51.70 12.13
N ASP A 390 -9.62 -52.74 12.93
CA ASP A 390 -9.37 -54.12 12.49
C ASP A 390 -10.23 -55.10 13.29
N SER A 391 -10.37 -56.31 12.76
CA SER A 391 -11.08 -57.41 13.40
C SER A 391 -10.23 -58.68 13.35
N ASN A 392 -10.22 -59.46 14.43
CA ASN A 392 -9.39 -60.65 14.57
C ASN A 392 -7.90 -60.38 14.27
N SER A 393 -7.38 -59.24 14.76
CA SER A 393 -5.98 -58.84 14.63
C SER A 393 -5.34 -58.58 16.00
N THR A 394 -4.01 -58.55 16.04
CA THR A 394 -3.21 -58.10 17.19
C THR A 394 -2.62 -56.70 17.00
N GLY A 395 -2.85 -56.08 15.85
CA GLY A 395 -2.32 -54.75 15.54
C GLY A 395 -2.87 -54.18 14.25
N GLY A 396 -2.80 -52.86 14.16
CA GLY A 396 -3.31 -52.09 13.03
C GLY A 396 -2.63 -50.74 12.95
N SER A 397 -2.48 -50.23 11.73
CA SER A 397 -2.06 -48.85 11.51
C SER A 397 -2.74 -48.25 10.28
N SER A 398 -2.97 -46.95 10.33
CA SER A 398 -3.47 -46.17 9.20
C SER A 398 -2.81 -44.79 9.19
N SER A 399 -2.55 -44.27 7.99
CA SER A 399 -2.23 -42.86 7.82
C SER A 399 -3.47 -42.00 7.99
N PHE A 400 -3.27 -40.72 8.29
CA PHE A 400 -4.34 -39.73 8.34
C PHE A 400 -3.87 -38.35 7.88
N GLU A 401 -4.80 -37.60 7.31
CA GLU A 401 -4.77 -36.13 7.24
C GLU A 401 -6.05 -35.61 7.89
N LEU A 402 -5.90 -34.64 8.79
CA LEU A 402 -6.96 -34.11 9.64
C LEU A 402 -6.84 -32.59 9.75
N GLU A 403 -7.93 -31.87 9.55
CA GLU A 403 -8.02 -30.43 9.79
C GLU A 403 -8.07 -30.14 11.29
N LEU A 404 -7.45 -29.04 11.70
CA LEU A 404 -7.50 -28.54 13.08
C LEU A 404 -8.44 -27.35 13.16
N ILE A 405 -9.35 -27.37 14.13
CA ILE A 405 -10.23 -26.25 14.43
C ILE A 405 -9.83 -25.49 15.71
N ALA A 406 -9.02 -26.12 16.55
CA ALA A 406 -8.48 -25.55 17.77
C ALA A 406 -6.95 -25.58 17.69
N SER A 407 -6.31 -24.48 18.08
CA SER A 407 -4.85 -24.36 18.07
C SER A 407 -4.21 -25.48 18.88
N GLN A 408 -3.37 -26.29 18.23
CA GLN A 408 -2.55 -27.34 18.87
C GLN A 408 -3.32 -28.38 19.70
N VAL A 409 -4.58 -28.66 19.38
CA VAL A 409 -5.38 -29.70 20.04
C VAL A 409 -6.02 -30.65 19.03
N LEU A 410 -5.89 -31.95 19.29
CA LEU A 410 -6.63 -33.01 18.60
C LEU A 410 -7.43 -33.81 19.62
N TYR A 411 -8.46 -34.54 19.20
CA TYR A 411 -9.22 -35.43 20.07
C TYR A 411 -9.04 -36.88 19.63
N TYR A 412 -8.86 -37.79 20.58
CA TYR A 412 -8.75 -39.22 20.28
C TYR A 412 -9.71 -40.07 21.10
N GLN A 413 -10.02 -41.24 20.56
CA GLN A 413 -10.82 -42.26 21.21
C GLN A 413 -10.22 -43.63 20.84
N ALA A 414 -10.09 -44.52 21.82
CA ALA A 414 -9.51 -45.85 21.62
C ALA A 414 -10.27 -46.89 22.46
N PHE A 415 -10.93 -47.85 21.82
CA PHE A 415 -11.66 -48.89 22.52
C PHE A 415 -11.69 -50.21 21.74
N ILE A 416 -11.83 -51.32 22.47
CA ILE A 416 -11.96 -52.68 21.92
C ILE A 416 -13.39 -53.14 22.15
N ALA A 417 -14.12 -53.45 21.09
CA ALA A 417 -15.47 -53.99 21.22
C ALA A 417 -15.40 -55.44 21.72
N GLY A 418 -16.15 -55.77 22.78
CA GLY A 418 -16.14 -57.09 23.40
C GLY A 418 -15.07 -57.31 24.47
N GLY A 419 -14.25 -56.29 24.79
CA GLY A 419 -13.22 -56.37 25.83
C GLY A 419 -11.85 -56.82 25.30
N GLY A 420 -10.79 -56.54 26.08
CA GLY A 420 -9.40 -56.80 25.70
C GLY A 420 -8.43 -55.77 26.31
N THR A 421 -7.14 -55.86 25.98
CA THR A 421 -6.11 -54.95 26.51
C THR A 421 -5.20 -54.46 25.38
N TYR A 422 -5.07 -53.14 25.26
CA TYR A 422 -4.07 -52.52 24.41
C TYR A 422 -2.67 -52.72 25.01
N SER A 423 -1.73 -53.20 24.21
CA SER A 423 -0.29 -53.16 24.51
C SER A 423 0.38 -51.91 23.97
N ALA A 424 -0.22 -51.25 22.97
CA ALA A 424 0.16 -49.92 22.50
C ALA A 424 -1.02 -49.20 21.83
N ILE A 425 -1.05 -47.88 22.00
CA ILE A 425 -1.88 -46.91 21.29
C ILE A 425 -0.92 -45.78 20.92
N ASP A 426 -0.70 -45.61 19.63
CA ASP A 426 0.28 -44.68 19.10
C ASP A 426 -0.39 -43.67 18.18
N ILE A 427 -0.12 -42.39 18.44
CA ILE A 427 -0.49 -41.29 17.55
C ILE A 427 0.80 -40.55 17.24
N ASN A 428 1.17 -40.53 15.96
CA ASN A 428 2.38 -39.88 15.48
C ASN A 428 2.02 -38.85 14.42
N ILE A 429 2.68 -37.69 14.48
CA ILE A 429 2.49 -36.58 13.53
C ILE A 429 3.78 -36.42 12.73
N SER A 430 3.66 -36.31 11.41
CA SER A 430 4.77 -36.15 10.46
C SER A 430 4.62 -34.93 9.57
N GLY A 431 3.63 -34.07 9.84
CA GLY A 431 3.43 -32.86 9.07
C GLY A 431 2.29 -31.99 9.59
N TYR A 432 2.31 -30.73 9.19
CA TYR A 432 1.25 -29.75 9.44
C TYR A 432 1.04 -28.85 8.22
N GLU A 433 -0.10 -28.16 8.21
CA GLU A 433 -0.48 -27.13 7.25
C GLU A 433 -0.79 -25.82 8.01
N ILE A 434 -0.43 -24.69 7.42
CA ILE A 434 -0.59 -23.34 8.00
C ILE A 434 -1.43 -22.41 7.12
#